data_AF-A0A352R5U4-F1
#
_entry.id   AF-A0A352R5U4-F1
#
_cell.length_a   1.000
_cell.length_b   1.000
_cell.length_c   1.000
_cell.angle_alpha   90.00
_cell.angle_beta   90.00
_cell.angle_gamma   90.00
#
_symmetry.space_group_name_H-M   'P 1'
#
loop_
_entity.id
_entity.type
_entity.pdbx_description
1 polymer ?
#
loop_
_entity_poly.entity_id
_entity_poly.type
_entity_poly.pdbx_seq_one_letter_code
_entity_poly.pdbx_strand_id
1 'polypeptide(L)'
;MKTKMSISDLITWIKNFFKKEDKTALQLYTKEYLEYFDHLFNRAANANGFNYLYTILRVEGMTSGHWDAFVEAEDTAMDFSKLLRKMGKNEEKRKIRMALFLYCHSTEMSVPYEVIANLLRVSMDQEYKMYPFAHLIRVEKSKNNFFAKRHLPYPKQKIKYIKELAATAGEEKIGEIFDSFFRNDVRNAFYHSDYTITDDEFRIIQGAELGQEVISLEEISEILARCFAFYSAFFITYNRIRKGLAEGQRYQRMPNYEVLELLSDKDEGLTGFKIHFPNGGHAMFERKKYEGTKGVNFMIEEEGISLHVGELSSYNNATGWFVEGKPFVQLGTRYNRVGHWYPIVFRRNSQSLQTKAHQTTTDKVVQGCLFYIYATGHMAVEFVIKSKSALFEGDILSLPLSGKKKNITVHKVAETPSGKFIYDATFHLDESDPATVRAALDEIEKLIAEFKIKDGNLRWRLKYQLYGSPSDNDVEPNADGSFTIVLNMDDPRHTMVASDLTMFPKSDWKIKEEWI
;
A
#
# COMPACT_ATOMS: atom_id res chain seq x y z
N MET A 1 -26.06 21.63 15.32
CA MET A 1 -26.30 20.37 14.60
C MET A 1 -25.94 20.61 13.13
N LYS A 2 -24.68 20.36 12.73
CA LYS A 2 -24.19 20.63 11.38
C LYS A 2 -24.37 19.37 10.53
N THR A 3 -25.27 19.41 9.56
CA THR A 3 -25.36 18.40 8.50
C THR A 3 -24.08 18.49 7.65
N LYS A 4 -23.18 17.51 7.79
CA LYS A 4 -22.01 17.35 6.91
C LYS A 4 -22.52 17.00 5.51
N MET A 5 -22.27 17.86 4.53
CA MET A 5 -22.47 17.54 3.11
C MET A 5 -21.46 16.49 2.68
N SER A 6 -21.92 15.53 1.88
CA SER A 6 -21.19 14.39 1.36
C SER A 6 -20.41 14.72 0.07
N ILE A 7 -19.52 13.82 -0.37
CA ILE A 7 -18.86 13.88 -1.69
C ILE A 7 -19.88 13.99 -2.84
N SER A 8 -21.09 13.44 -2.67
CA SER A 8 -22.16 13.58 -3.65
C SER A 8 -22.58 15.04 -3.87
N ASP A 9 -22.41 15.90 -2.86
CA ASP A 9 -22.70 17.32 -2.94
C ASP A 9 -21.58 18.11 -3.63
N LEU A 10 -20.34 17.60 -3.62
CA LEU A 10 -19.24 18.10 -4.45
C LEU A 10 -19.44 17.70 -5.91
N ILE A 11 -19.85 16.46 -6.20
CA ILE A 11 -20.15 16.01 -7.57
C ILE A 11 -21.35 16.78 -8.14
N THR A 12 -22.36 17.05 -7.32
CA THR A 12 -23.54 17.84 -7.71
C THR A 12 -23.20 19.31 -7.98
N TRP A 13 -22.11 19.83 -7.40
CA TRP A 13 -21.56 21.15 -7.73
C TRP A 13 -21.09 21.25 -9.18
N ILE A 14 -20.28 20.26 -9.57
CA ILE A 14 -19.57 20.20 -10.83
C ILE A 14 -20.60 20.14 -11.98
N LYS A 15 -21.72 19.46 -11.74
CA LYS A 15 -22.87 19.37 -12.65
C LYS A 15 -23.59 20.71 -12.86
N ASN A 16 -23.65 21.56 -11.85
CA ASN A 16 -24.48 22.78 -11.87
C ASN A 16 -23.71 24.05 -12.26
N PHE A 17 -22.40 24.13 -12.03
CA PHE A 17 -21.60 25.33 -12.32
C PHE A 17 -21.40 25.57 -13.83
N PHE A 18 -21.47 24.53 -14.66
CA PHE A 18 -21.11 24.60 -16.08
C PHE A 18 -22.29 24.25 -17.03
N LYS A 19 -23.52 24.67 -16.73
CA LYS A 19 -24.71 24.32 -17.54
C LYS A 19 -24.54 24.65 -19.05
N LYS A 20 -24.21 23.63 -19.83
CA LYS A 20 -24.68 23.31 -21.19
C LYS A 20 -24.49 21.80 -21.40
N GLU A 21 -25.35 21.18 -22.20
CA GLU A 21 -25.65 19.73 -22.28
C GLU A 21 -24.54 18.79 -22.81
N ASP A 22 -23.28 19.20 -22.78
CA ASP A 22 -22.14 18.32 -22.98
C ASP A 22 -21.36 18.20 -21.67
N LYS A 23 -20.76 17.04 -21.39
CA LYS A 23 -19.91 16.85 -20.19
C LYS A 23 -18.99 18.06 -20.05
N THR A 24 -19.13 18.78 -18.95
CA THR A 24 -18.49 20.08 -18.80
C THR A 24 -16.98 19.88 -18.76
N ALA A 25 -16.16 20.81 -19.27
CA ALA A 25 -14.70 20.62 -19.35
C ALA A 25 -14.10 20.15 -18.01
N LEU A 26 -14.58 20.73 -16.90
CA LEU A 26 -14.26 20.28 -15.53
C LEU A 26 -14.55 18.79 -15.29
N GLN A 27 -15.70 18.26 -15.74
CA GLN A 27 -16.05 16.85 -15.58
C GLN A 27 -15.15 15.94 -16.39
N LEU A 28 -14.81 16.36 -17.62
CA LEU A 28 -13.89 15.61 -18.48
C LEU A 28 -12.51 15.53 -17.83
N TYR A 29 -11.95 16.66 -17.38
CA TYR A 29 -10.67 16.69 -16.67
C TYR A 29 -10.73 15.94 -15.34
N THR A 30 -11.80 16.08 -14.56
CA THR A 30 -11.94 15.34 -13.29
C THR A 30 -11.92 13.84 -13.54
N LYS A 31 -12.63 13.36 -14.57
CA LYS A 31 -12.63 11.95 -14.92
C LYS A 31 -11.23 11.48 -15.33
N GLU A 32 -10.57 12.22 -16.22
CA GLU A 32 -9.21 11.90 -16.67
C GLU A 32 -8.21 11.83 -15.50
N TYR A 33 -8.28 12.80 -14.59
CA TYR A 33 -7.38 12.86 -13.45
C TYR A 33 -7.72 11.84 -12.38
N LEU A 34 -8.99 11.44 -12.21
CA LEU A 34 -9.37 10.31 -11.36
C LEU A 34 -8.75 9.02 -11.89
N GLU A 35 -8.84 8.75 -13.20
CA GLU A 35 -8.20 7.58 -13.81
C GLU A 35 -6.68 7.58 -13.57
N TYR A 36 -6.04 8.75 -13.68
CA TYR A 36 -4.61 8.88 -13.41
C TYR A 36 -4.25 8.64 -11.92
N PHE A 37 -4.96 9.28 -10.98
CA PHE A 37 -4.69 9.08 -9.57
C PHE A 37 -5.00 7.64 -9.14
N ASP A 38 -6.04 7.01 -9.68
CA ASP A 38 -6.35 5.62 -9.41
C ASP A 38 -5.19 4.71 -9.82
N HIS A 39 -4.60 4.95 -11.00
CA HIS A 39 -3.39 4.27 -11.45
C HIS A 39 -2.21 4.51 -10.49
N LEU A 40 -1.86 5.77 -10.20
CA LEU A 40 -0.68 6.11 -9.38
C LEU A 40 -0.77 5.55 -7.96
N PHE A 41 -1.92 5.69 -7.30
CA PHE A 41 -2.12 5.16 -5.95
C PHE A 41 -2.07 3.62 -5.94
N ASN A 42 -2.67 2.95 -6.93
CA ASN A 42 -2.61 1.49 -7.03
C ASN A 42 -1.18 1.00 -7.30
N ARG A 43 -0.42 1.70 -8.15
CA ARG A 43 0.98 1.38 -8.40
C ARG A 43 1.81 1.45 -7.12
N ALA A 44 1.69 2.52 -6.36
CA ALA A 44 2.38 2.69 -5.08
C ALA A 44 1.97 1.60 -4.06
N ALA A 45 0.67 1.32 -3.95
CA ALA A 45 0.15 0.27 -3.05
C ALA A 45 0.72 -1.12 -3.36
N ASN A 46 0.92 -1.44 -4.64
CA ASN A 46 1.46 -2.72 -5.09
C ASN A 46 2.98 -2.84 -4.99
N ALA A 47 3.69 -1.71 -4.95
CA ALA A 47 5.15 -1.69 -4.85
C ALA A 47 5.63 -1.90 -3.40
N ASN A 48 5.22 -1.03 -2.47
CA ASN A 48 5.67 -1.10 -1.07
C ASN A 48 4.56 -0.68 -0.11
N GLY A 49 3.82 -1.68 0.39
CA GLY A 49 2.58 -1.47 1.14
C GLY A 49 2.73 -0.68 2.44
N PHE A 50 3.90 -0.73 3.11
CA PHE A 50 4.09 -0.05 4.39
C PHE A 50 4.47 1.42 4.21
N ASN A 51 5.39 1.73 3.28
CA ASN A 51 5.68 3.12 2.91
C ASN A 51 4.45 3.79 2.25
N TYR A 52 3.64 3.02 1.51
CA TYR A 52 2.35 3.48 1.03
C TYR A 52 1.41 3.85 2.20
N LEU A 53 1.28 2.99 3.21
CA LEU A 53 0.48 3.28 4.41
C LEU A 53 0.93 4.57 5.09
N TYR A 54 2.24 4.78 5.24
CA TYR A 54 2.80 6.02 5.79
C TYR A 54 2.45 7.25 4.96
N THR A 55 2.45 7.10 3.64
CA THR A 55 2.08 8.17 2.70
C THR A 55 0.61 8.56 2.85
N ILE A 56 -0.30 7.58 2.90
CA ILE A 56 -1.74 7.81 3.06
C ILE A 56 -2.08 8.37 4.44
N LEU A 57 -1.34 7.97 5.48
CA LEU A 57 -1.49 8.50 6.82
C LEU A 57 -0.73 9.80 7.05
N ARG A 58 0.08 10.24 6.06
CA ARG A 58 1.08 11.32 6.10
C ARG A 58 1.80 11.38 7.45
N VAL A 59 2.45 10.28 7.83
CA VAL A 59 3.04 10.13 9.16
C VAL A 59 4.00 11.28 9.47
N GLU A 60 3.78 11.95 10.58
CA GLU A 60 4.52 13.14 10.98
C GLU A 60 4.76 13.18 12.50
N GLY A 61 5.42 14.22 12.98
CA GLY A 61 5.69 14.44 14.40
C GLY A 61 4.39 14.64 15.18
N MET A 62 4.49 14.58 16.51
CA MET A 62 3.32 14.79 17.38
C MET A 62 2.89 16.25 17.37
N THR A 63 1.58 16.46 17.29
CA THR A 63 0.94 17.77 17.25
C THR A 63 -0.31 17.76 18.11
N SER A 64 -0.65 18.89 18.71
CA SER A 64 -1.95 19.03 19.36
C SER A 64 -3.06 19.20 18.31
N GLY A 65 -4.32 19.13 18.77
CA GLY A 65 -5.48 19.37 17.90
C GLY A 65 -5.42 20.72 17.18
N HIS A 66 -6.06 20.76 16.01
CA HIS A 66 -6.20 21.96 15.15
C HIS A 66 -4.92 22.50 14.50
N TRP A 67 -3.86 21.69 14.40
CA TRP A 67 -2.62 22.06 13.68
C TRP A 67 -2.48 21.42 12.28
N ASP A 68 -3.48 20.69 11.80
CA ASP A 68 -3.46 20.10 10.45
C ASP A 68 -3.91 21.13 9.40
N ALA A 69 -2.95 21.77 8.73
CA ALA A 69 -3.23 22.77 7.71
C ALA A 69 -4.02 22.20 6.50
N PHE A 70 -3.91 20.91 6.22
CA PHE A 70 -4.61 20.27 5.10
C PHE A 70 -6.12 20.17 5.35
N VAL A 71 -6.49 19.95 6.60
CA VAL A 71 -7.87 19.93 7.08
C VAL A 71 -8.53 21.29 6.85
N GLU A 72 -7.83 22.36 7.23
CA GLU A 72 -8.31 23.73 7.02
C GLU A 72 -8.40 24.08 5.53
N ALA A 73 -7.42 23.63 4.74
CA ALA A 73 -7.40 23.79 3.28
C ALA A 73 -8.58 23.10 2.59
N GLU A 74 -8.91 21.87 3.00
CA GLU A 74 -10.07 21.12 2.48
C GLU A 74 -11.38 21.84 2.84
N ASP A 75 -11.55 22.24 4.11
CA ASP A 75 -12.74 22.94 4.59
C ASP A 75 -12.90 24.30 3.87
N THR A 76 -11.79 25.03 3.68
CA THR A 76 -11.74 26.28 2.91
C THR A 76 -12.17 26.05 1.46
N ALA A 77 -11.59 25.07 0.77
CA ALA A 77 -11.96 24.77 -0.62
C ALA A 77 -13.45 24.44 -0.75
N MET A 78 -14.01 23.70 0.21
CA MET A 78 -15.43 23.39 0.26
C MET A 78 -16.29 24.64 0.47
N ASP A 79 -15.91 25.54 1.37
CA ASP A 79 -16.67 26.74 1.67
C ASP A 79 -16.65 27.76 0.53
N PHE A 80 -15.49 27.98 -0.09
CA PHE A 80 -15.38 28.80 -1.29
C PHE A 80 -16.19 28.23 -2.46
N SER A 81 -16.18 26.91 -2.63
CA SER A 81 -17.01 26.24 -3.62
C SER A 81 -18.51 26.46 -3.36
N LYS A 82 -18.96 26.46 -2.10
CA LYS A 82 -20.37 26.77 -1.74
C LYS A 82 -20.72 28.23 -2.04
N LEU A 83 -19.82 29.16 -1.78
CA LEU A 83 -20.05 30.58 -2.08
C LEU A 83 -20.17 30.83 -3.57
N LEU A 84 -19.28 30.24 -4.38
CA LEU A 84 -19.32 30.33 -5.84
C LEU A 84 -20.67 29.83 -6.42
N ARG A 85 -21.31 28.81 -5.81
CA ARG A 85 -22.65 28.32 -6.22
C ARG A 85 -23.76 29.33 -6.06
N LYS A 86 -23.64 30.21 -5.06
CA LYS A 86 -24.70 31.14 -4.69
C LYS A 86 -24.67 32.41 -5.54
N MET A 87 -23.62 32.60 -6.34
CA MET A 87 -23.43 33.80 -7.14
C MET A 87 -24.32 33.84 -8.38
N GLY A 88 -25.01 34.96 -8.57
CA GLY A 88 -25.93 35.24 -9.66
C GLY A 88 -25.24 35.39 -11.02
N LYS A 89 -26.03 35.61 -12.09
CA LYS A 89 -25.49 35.77 -13.45
C LYS A 89 -24.58 36.99 -13.54
N ASN A 90 -25.06 38.19 -13.16
CA ASN A 90 -24.37 39.49 -13.23
C ASN A 90 -23.15 39.67 -12.28
N GLU A 91 -22.54 38.59 -11.83
CA GLU A 91 -21.40 38.57 -10.92
C GLU A 91 -20.18 37.90 -11.56
N GLU A 92 -20.06 37.89 -12.88
CA GLU A 92 -19.01 37.16 -13.62
C GLU A 92 -17.59 37.56 -13.16
N LYS A 93 -17.29 38.87 -13.09
CA LYS A 93 -15.99 39.35 -12.61
C LYS A 93 -15.72 38.97 -11.15
N ARG A 94 -16.76 38.87 -10.32
CA ARG A 94 -16.63 38.46 -8.91
C ARG A 94 -16.37 36.95 -8.82
N LYS A 95 -17.06 36.15 -9.65
CA LYS A 95 -16.83 34.70 -9.76
C LYS A 95 -15.40 34.39 -10.18
N ILE A 96 -14.88 35.09 -11.19
CA ILE A 96 -13.50 34.93 -11.65
C ILE A 96 -12.51 35.26 -10.53
N ARG A 97 -12.69 36.38 -9.82
CA ARG A 97 -11.81 36.72 -8.68
C ARG A 97 -11.85 35.67 -7.57
N MET A 98 -13.03 35.17 -7.23
CA MET A 98 -13.14 34.10 -6.22
C MET A 98 -12.55 32.78 -6.69
N ALA A 99 -12.68 32.44 -7.98
CA ALA A 99 -12.06 31.26 -8.54
C ALA A 99 -10.53 31.39 -8.58
N LEU A 100 -9.99 32.55 -8.95
CA LEU A 100 -8.55 32.84 -8.89
C LEU A 100 -8.01 32.80 -7.46
N PHE A 101 -8.79 33.26 -6.48
CA PHE A 101 -8.45 33.11 -5.06
C PHE A 101 -8.33 31.64 -4.67
N LEU A 102 -9.32 30.83 -5.04
CA LEU A 102 -9.29 29.40 -4.78
C LEU A 102 -8.13 28.70 -5.50
N TYR A 103 -7.84 29.08 -6.75
CA TYR A 103 -6.68 28.61 -7.50
C TYR A 103 -5.36 28.91 -6.80
N CYS A 104 -5.16 30.13 -6.32
CA CYS A 104 -3.97 30.51 -5.55
C CYS A 104 -3.89 29.72 -4.24
N HIS A 105 -5.00 29.57 -3.53
CA HIS A 105 -5.05 28.79 -2.29
C HIS A 105 -4.70 27.31 -2.54
N SER A 106 -5.31 26.68 -3.54
CA SER A 106 -5.07 25.28 -3.90
C SER A 106 -3.62 25.03 -4.30
N THR A 107 -3.04 25.89 -5.14
CA THR A 107 -1.63 25.78 -5.58
C THR A 107 -0.62 26.00 -4.45
N GLU A 108 -1.02 26.57 -3.31
CA GLU A 108 -0.17 26.70 -2.12
C GLU A 108 -0.25 25.52 -1.16
N MET A 109 -1.23 24.62 -1.29
CA MET A 109 -1.37 23.48 -0.40
C MET A 109 -0.14 22.57 -0.46
N SER A 110 0.56 22.34 0.65
CA SER A 110 1.77 21.51 0.66
C SER A 110 1.47 20.02 0.46
N VAL A 111 0.41 19.54 1.12
CA VAL A 111 0.12 18.11 1.27
C VAL A 111 -0.12 17.37 -0.05
N PRO A 112 -0.90 17.89 -1.02
CA PRO A 112 -1.03 17.23 -2.32
C PRO A 112 0.32 16.98 -3.00
N TYR A 113 1.24 17.95 -2.95
CA TYR A 113 2.59 17.77 -3.49
C TYR A 113 3.39 16.72 -2.71
N GLU A 114 3.31 16.70 -1.38
CA GLU A 114 4.04 15.77 -0.51
C GLU A 114 3.55 14.33 -0.68
N VAL A 115 2.23 14.14 -0.78
CA VAL A 115 1.62 12.84 -1.05
C VAL A 115 2.03 12.35 -2.43
N ILE A 116 1.92 13.18 -3.48
CA ILE A 116 2.31 12.80 -4.85
C ILE A 116 3.80 12.43 -4.91
N ALA A 117 4.69 13.23 -4.30
CA ALA A 117 6.11 12.94 -4.27
C ALA A 117 6.40 11.59 -3.59
N ASN A 118 5.75 11.31 -2.45
CA ASN A 118 5.91 10.04 -1.77
C ASN A 118 5.28 8.86 -2.53
N LEU A 119 4.14 9.03 -3.22
CA LEU A 119 3.59 7.97 -4.09
C LEU A 119 4.54 7.60 -5.22
N LEU A 120 5.22 8.58 -5.83
CA LEU A 120 6.25 8.35 -6.84
C LEU A 120 7.45 7.60 -6.25
N ARG A 121 7.95 8.02 -5.08
CA ARG A 121 9.03 7.34 -4.35
C ARG A 121 8.68 5.87 -4.07
N VAL A 122 7.51 5.64 -3.47
CA VAL A 122 7.00 4.31 -3.14
C VAL A 122 6.84 3.44 -4.38
N SER A 123 6.41 4.01 -5.50
CA SER A 123 6.31 3.29 -6.79
C SER A 123 7.65 2.85 -7.36
N MET A 124 8.76 3.42 -6.87
CA MET A 124 10.14 3.05 -7.17
C MET A 124 10.78 2.23 -6.03
N ASP A 125 9.97 1.71 -5.09
CA ASP A 125 10.42 1.02 -3.86
C ASP A 125 11.38 1.84 -2.97
N GLN A 126 11.24 3.17 -3.01
CA GLN A 126 11.98 4.07 -2.11
C GLN A 126 11.18 4.31 -0.82
N GLU A 127 11.91 4.57 0.26
CA GLU A 127 11.31 4.83 1.56
C GLU A 127 10.52 6.14 1.60
N TYR A 128 9.47 6.14 2.45
CA TYR A 128 8.67 7.31 2.77
C TYR A 128 9.55 8.44 3.30
N LYS A 129 9.24 9.68 2.91
CA LYS A 129 9.92 10.87 3.43
C LYS A 129 8.88 11.83 3.98
N MET A 130 9.00 12.16 5.28
CA MET A 130 8.10 13.11 5.96
C MET A 130 8.09 14.47 5.26
N TYR A 131 9.28 14.98 4.91
CA TYR A 131 9.45 16.24 4.21
C TYR A 131 10.19 16.02 2.87
N PRO A 132 9.49 15.56 1.81
CA PRO A 132 10.15 15.18 0.55
C PRO A 132 10.84 16.36 -0.13
N PHE A 133 10.45 17.60 0.18
CA PHE A 133 11.01 18.83 -0.36
C PHE A 133 12.02 19.53 0.57
N ALA A 134 12.43 18.92 1.69
CA ALA A 134 13.34 19.56 2.65
C ALA A 134 14.66 20.01 2.03
N HIS A 135 15.17 19.24 1.06
CA HIS A 135 16.39 19.54 0.32
C HIS A 135 16.30 20.80 -0.57
N LEU A 136 15.09 21.31 -0.84
CA LEU A 136 14.85 22.55 -1.59
C LEU A 136 14.85 23.80 -0.70
N ILE A 137 14.86 23.64 0.63
CA ILE A 137 14.87 24.76 1.58
C ILE A 137 16.20 25.49 1.46
N ARG A 138 16.14 26.79 1.18
CA ARG A 138 17.34 27.64 1.14
C ARG A 138 17.56 28.30 2.48
N VAL A 139 18.78 28.22 3.00
CA VAL A 139 19.15 28.84 4.27
C VAL A 139 20.08 30.01 3.98
N GLU A 140 19.60 31.22 4.25
CA GLU A 140 20.38 32.45 4.12
C GLU A 140 21.04 32.76 5.46
N LYS A 141 22.37 32.58 5.52
CA LYS A 141 23.18 32.94 6.69
C LYS A 141 23.51 34.43 6.63
N SER A 142 22.86 35.23 7.47
CA SER A 142 23.24 36.64 7.67
C SER A 142 24.42 36.73 8.63
N LYS A 143 25.44 37.53 8.28
CA LYS A 143 26.63 37.78 9.13
C LYS A 143 26.29 38.41 10.49
N ASN A 144 25.13 39.07 10.61
CA ASN A 144 24.73 39.83 11.80
C ASN A 144 23.49 39.27 12.51
N ASN A 145 22.96 38.10 12.10
CA ASN A 145 21.74 37.55 12.68
C ASN A 145 21.99 36.15 13.23
N PHE A 146 21.73 35.96 14.53
CA PHE A 146 21.85 34.67 15.21
C PHE A 146 20.90 33.61 14.63
N PHE A 147 19.82 34.01 13.95
CA PHE A 147 18.87 33.12 13.30
C PHE A 147 19.01 33.18 11.78
N ALA A 148 19.35 32.03 11.17
CA ALA A 148 19.40 31.90 9.72
C ALA A 148 17.98 31.96 9.14
N LYS A 149 17.79 32.79 8.09
CA LYS A 149 16.49 32.91 7.43
C LYS A 149 16.29 31.68 6.53
N ARG A 150 15.21 30.93 6.78
CA ARG A 150 14.84 29.76 5.97
C ARG A 150 13.78 30.17 4.95
N HIS A 151 14.07 29.92 3.68
CA HIS A 151 13.14 30.13 2.58
C HIS A 151 12.56 28.77 2.18
N LEU A 152 11.26 28.59 2.42
CA LEU A 152 10.55 27.36 2.07
C LEU A 152 10.37 27.25 0.55
N PRO A 153 10.29 26.02 0.00
CA PRO A 153 10.10 25.84 -1.43
C PRO A 153 8.71 26.31 -1.88
N TYR A 154 8.67 27.15 -2.92
CA TYR A 154 7.43 27.62 -3.54
C TYR A 154 6.87 26.59 -4.53
N PRO A 155 5.58 26.66 -4.93
CA PRO A 155 4.93 25.61 -5.73
C PRO A 155 5.67 25.25 -7.01
N LYS A 156 6.18 26.25 -7.75
CA LYS A 156 6.97 26.01 -8.97
C LYS A 156 8.21 25.13 -8.71
N GLN A 157 8.87 25.23 -7.55
CA GLN A 157 10.00 24.34 -7.20
C GLN A 157 9.52 22.93 -6.88
N LYS A 158 8.41 22.80 -6.15
CA LYS A 158 7.81 21.50 -5.81
C LYS A 158 7.35 20.76 -7.06
N ILE A 159 6.65 21.45 -7.97
CA ILE A 159 6.20 20.91 -9.25
C ILE A 159 7.39 20.49 -10.10
N LYS A 160 8.44 21.32 -10.19
CA LYS A 160 9.67 20.95 -10.90
C LYS A 160 10.27 19.65 -10.37
N TYR A 161 10.41 19.52 -9.05
CA TYR A 161 10.94 18.31 -8.43
C TYR A 161 10.02 17.09 -8.64
N ILE A 162 8.70 17.27 -8.57
CA ILE A 162 7.74 16.21 -8.89
C ILE A 162 7.91 15.73 -10.34
N LYS A 163 8.12 16.65 -11.29
CA LYS A 163 8.36 16.28 -12.70
C LYS A 163 9.64 15.46 -12.87
N GLU A 164 10.70 15.81 -12.15
CA GLU A 164 11.96 15.07 -12.14
C GLU A 164 11.79 13.66 -11.54
N LEU A 165 11.07 13.54 -10.42
CA LEU A 165 10.72 12.25 -9.82
C LEU A 165 9.82 11.42 -10.76
N ALA A 166 8.84 12.05 -11.39
CA ALA A 166 7.90 11.40 -12.30
C ALA A 166 8.60 10.82 -13.52
N ALA A 167 9.53 11.55 -14.13
CA ALA A 167 10.36 11.04 -15.23
C ALA A 167 11.20 9.82 -14.79
N THR A 168 11.72 9.83 -13.56
CA THR A 168 12.47 8.69 -13.02
C THR A 168 11.58 7.47 -12.77
N ALA A 169 10.33 7.69 -12.36
CA ALA A 169 9.34 6.65 -12.09
C ALA A 169 8.61 6.12 -13.35
N GLY A 170 8.76 6.79 -14.50
CA GLY A 170 7.96 6.55 -15.71
C GLY A 170 6.48 6.94 -15.52
N GLU A 171 6.25 8.09 -14.88
CA GLU A 171 4.94 8.64 -14.52
C GLU A 171 4.78 10.09 -15.01
N GLU A 172 5.35 10.42 -16.17
CA GLU A 172 5.48 11.78 -16.73
C GLU A 172 4.15 12.54 -16.85
N LYS A 173 3.04 11.80 -16.99
CA LYS A 173 1.68 12.36 -17.09
C LYS A 173 1.34 13.32 -15.95
N ILE A 174 1.82 13.10 -14.72
CA ILE A 174 1.58 14.07 -13.63
C ILE A 174 2.21 15.44 -13.93
N GLY A 175 3.35 15.46 -14.62
CA GLY A 175 4.01 16.67 -15.05
C GLY A 175 3.22 17.42 -16.10
N GLU A 176 2.68 16.70 -17.09
CA GLU A 176 1.78 17.26 -18.12
C GLU A 176 0.50 17.84 -17.50
N ILE A 177 -0.06 17.14 -16.51
CA ILE A 177 -1.24 17.62 -15.77
C ILE A 177 -0.90 18.94 -15.07
N PHE A 178 0.23 19.04 -14.36
CA PHE A 178 0.64 20.31 -13.75
C PHE A 178 0.86 21.42 -14.78
N ASP A 179 1.52 21.13 -15.90
CA ASP A 179 1.75 22.11 -16.97
C ASP A 179 0.44 22.64 -17.57
N SER A 180 -0.61 21.82 -17.56
CA SER A 180 -1.92 22.20 -18.11
C SER A 180 -2.69 23.23 -17.29
N PHE A 181 -2.31 23.48 -16.02
CA PHE A 181 -3.03 24.46 -15.19
C PHE A 181 -2.13 25.36 -14.34
N PHE A 182 -0.89 24.98 -14.04
CA PHE A 182 -0.04 25.78 -13.15
C PHE A 182 0.63 26.93 -13.91
N ARG A 183 0.03 28.11 -13.80
CA ARG A 183 0.57 29.38 -14.27
C ARG A 183 1.05 30.25 -13.12
N ASN A 184 2.37 30.35 -12.98
CA ASN A 184 3.02 31.08 -11.89
C ASN A 184 2.85 32.61 -11.99
N ASP A 185 2.81 33.13 -13.21
CA ASP A 185 2.50 34.53 -13.53
C ASP A 185 1.08 34.90 -13.11
N VAL A 186 0.05 34.13 -13.49
CA VAL A 186 -1.35 34.32 -13.08
C VAL A 186 -1.48 34.28 -11.56
N ARG A 187 -0.85 33.28 -10.91
CA ARG A 187 -0.81 33.18 -9.43
C ARG A 187 -0.21 34.44 -8.81
N ASN A 188 0.98 34.85 -9.28
CA ASN A 188 1.70 36.00 -8.72
C ASN A 188 0.93 37.31 -8.94
N ALA A 189 0.42 37.53 -10.15
CA ALA A 189 -0.36 38.71 -10.50
C ALA A 189 -1.60 38.83 -9.61
N PHE A 190 -2.34 37.73 -9.42
CA PHE A 190 -3.50 37.74 -8.54
C PHE A 190 -3.12 37.98 -7.07
N TYR A 191 -2.11 37.28 -6.56
CA TYR A 191 -1.71 37.36 -5.15
C TYR A 191 -1.16 38.74 -4.76
N HIS A 192 -0.46 39.40 -5.68
CA HIS A 192 0.08 40.75 -5.49
C HIS A 192 -0.87 41.86 -5.96
N SER A 193 -2.05 41.51 -6.45
CA SER A 193 -3.04 42.46 -7.02
C SER A 193 -2.54 43.24 -8.25
N ASP A 194 -1.59 42.68 -8.99
CA ASP A 194 -0.99 43.24 -10.20
C ASP A 194 -1.79 42.87 -11.47
N TYR A 195 -3.12 42.94 -11.41
CA TYR A 195 -4.00 42.53 -12.51
C TYR A 195 -5.23 43.42 -12.70
N THR A 196 -5.83 43.34 -13.89
CA THR A 196 -7.16 43.89 -14.20
C THR A 196 -7.99 42.84 -14.94
N ILE A 197 -9.30 42.79 -14.68
CA ILE A 197 -10.25 41.92 -15.41
C ILE A 197 -11.19 42.81 -16.24
N THR A 198 -11.15 42.65 -17.57
CA THR A 198 -12.11 43.23 -18.50
C THR A 198 -13.31 42.30 -18.68
N ASP A 199 -14.11 42.49 -19.71
CA ASP A 199 -15.26 41.62 -19.99
C ASP A 199 -14.84 40.29 -20.66
N ASP A 200 -13.63 40.25 -21.21
CA ASP A 200 -13.08 39.21 -22.08
C ASP A 200 -11.63 38.82 -21.72
N GLU A 201 -10.90 39.62 -20.94
CA GLU A 201 -9.48 39.42 -20.67
C GLU A 201 -9.11 39.53 -19.19
N PHE A 202 -8.07 38.80 -18.82
CA PHE A 202 -7.26 38.97 -17.63
C PHE A 202 -5.92 39.60 -18.01
N ARG A 203 -5.66 40.81 -17.53
CA ARG A 203 -4.47 41.59 -17.87
C ARG A 203 -3.53 41.66 -16.69
N ILE A 204 -2.28 41.27 -16.87
CA ILE A 204 -1.21 41.37 -15.88
C ILE A 204 -0.51 42.72 -16.09
N ILE A 205 -0.52 43.56 -15.07
CA ILE A 205 0.02 44.93 -15.10
C ILE A 205 1.53 44.91 -14.86
N GLN A 206 1.98 44.05 -13.94
CA GLN A 206 3.38 43.84 -13.59
C GLN A 206 3.61 42.38 -13.21
N GLY A 207 4.35 41.63 -14.03
CA GLY A 207 4.66 40.23 -13.77
C GLY A 207 5.89 39.78 -14.57
N ALA A 208 6.94 39.38 -13.85
CA ALA A 208 8.19 38.73 -14.28
C ALA A 208 8.71 38.99 -15.72
N GLU A 209 9.87 39.68 -15.80
CA GLU A 209 10.82 39.78 -16.93
C GLU A 209 10.34 40.32 -18.29
N LEU A 210 9.04 40.29 -18.66
CA LEU A 210 8.59 40.60 -20.04
C LEU A 210 7.48 41.67 -20.21
N GLY A 211 7.02 42.33 -19.14
CA GLY A 211 6.08 43.47 -19.26
C GLY A 211 4.61 43.10 -19.04
N GLN A 212 3.70 43.79 -19.74
CA GLN A 212 2.25 43.57 -19.66
C GLN A 212 1.87 42.31 -20.44
N GLU A 213 1.02 41.46 -19.86
CA GLU A 213 0.50 40.25 -20.50
C GLU A 213 -1.04 40.27 -20.52
N VAL A 214 -1.64 39.76 -21.59
CA VAL A 214 -3.09 39.66 -21.78
C VAL A 214 -3.46 38.21 -22.04
N ILE A 215 -4.36 37.67 -21.22
CA ILE A 215 -4.84 36.29 -21.28
C ILE A 215 -6.37 36.33 -21.43
N SER A 216 -6.96 35.53 -22.32
CA SER A 216 -8.41 35.51 -22.46
C SER A 216 -9.10 34.90 -21.24
N LEU A 217 -10.34 35.32 -20.95
CA LEU A 217 -11.12 34.73 -19.86
C LEU A 217 -11.52 33.28 -20.14
N GLU A 218 -11.58 32.86 -21.40
CA GLU A 218 -11.73 31.46 -21.79
C GLU A 218 -10.51 30.64 -21.35
N GLU A 219 -9.29 31.11 -21.61
CA GLU A 219 -8.06 30.44 -21.18
C GLU A 219 -7.95 30.40 -19.65
N ILE A 220 -8.26 31.51 -18.97
CA ILE A 220 -8.32 31.53 -17.50
C ILE A 220 -9.35 30.51 -16.98
N SER A 221 -10.53 30.44 -17.60
CA SER A 221 -11.58 29.49 -17.19
C SER A 221 -11.14 28.03 -17.38
N GLU A 222 -10.41 27.75 -18.45
CA GLU A 222 -9.83 26.44 -18.74
C GLU A 222 -8.77 26.05 -17.71
N ILE A 223 -7.83 26.95 -17.39
CA ILE A 223 -6.82 26.78 -16.33
C ILE A 223 -7.49 26.50 -14.98
N LEU A 224 -8.50 27.30 -14.62
CA LEU A 224 -9.26 27.13 -13.38
C LEU A 224 -9.98 25.78 -13.34
N ALA A 225 -10.61 25.38 -14.45
CA ALA A 225 -11.29 24.10 -14.56
C ALA A 225 -10.33 22.92 -14.37
N ARG A 226 -9.15 22.94 -15.00
CA ARG A 226 -8.13 21.90 -14.83
C ARG A 226 -7.57 21.86 -13.40
N CYS A 227 -7.26 23.02 -12.82
CA CYS A 227 -6.83 23.08 -11.42
C CYS A 227 -7.88 22.48 -10.48
N PHE A 228 -9.15 22.88 -10.61
CA PHE A 228 -10.21 22.35 -9.74
C PHE A 228 -10.49 20.87 -9.98
N ALA A 229 -10.41 20.40 -11.23
CA ALA A 229 -10.47 18.98 -11.54
C ALA A 229 -9.36 18.21 -10.84
N PHE A 230 -8.13 18.72 -10.89
CA PHE A 230 -6.96 18.07 -10.32
C PHE A 230 -7.11 17.87 -8.82
N TYR A 231 -7.36 18.94 -8.07
CA TYR A 231 -7.53 18.84 -6.62
C TYR A 231 -8.78 18.04 -6.25
N SER A 232 -9.89 18.17 -6.98
CA SER A 232 -11.08 17.36 -6.74
C SER A 232 -10.80 15.87 -6.91
N ALA A 233 -10.15 15.48 -8.01
CA ALA A 233 -9.76 14.09 -8.26
C ALA A 233 -8.82 13.57 -7.17
N PHE A 234 -7.81 14.36 -6.78
CA PHE A 234 -6.89 14.03 -5.69
C PHE A 234 -7.64 13.76 -4.37
N PHE A 235 -8.48 14.70 -3.93
CA PHE A 235 -9.24 14.55 -2.68
C PHE A 235 -10.21 13.37 -2.72
N ILE A 236 -10.90 13.16 -3.84
CA ILE A 236 -11.82 12.03 -4.01
C ILE A 236 -11.04 10.71 -3.90
N THR A 237 -9.95 10.54 -4.66
CA THR A 237 -9.16 9.31 -4.64
C THR A 237 -8.52 9.08 -3.26
N TYR A 238 -7.88 10.09 -2.68
CA TYR A 238 -7.25 10.01 -1.35
C TYR A 238 -8.26 9.60 -0.26
N ASN A 239 -9.42 10.28 -0.19
CA ASN A 239 -10.44 9.97 0.82
C ASN A 239 -11.12 8.61 0.56
N ARG A 240 -11.36 8.24 -0.70
CA ARG A 240 -11.91 6.92 -1.06
C ARG A 240 -10.99 5.80 -0.61
N ILE A 241 -9.68 5.94 -0.81
CA ILE A 241 -8.67 4.97 -0.39
C ILE A 241 -8.63 4.83 1.13
N ARG A 242 -8.60 5.95 1.87
CA ARG A 242 -8.64 5.92 3.35
C ARG A 242 -9.88 5.19 3.88
N LYS A 243 -11.04 5.41 3.24
CA LYS A 243 -12.28 4.69 3.61
C LYS A 243 -12.23 3.21 3.26
N GLY A 244 -11.75 2.86 2.07
CA GLY A 244 -11.58 1.46 1.67
C GLY A 244 -10.64 0.68 2.59
N LEU A 245 -9.54 1.29 3.03
CA LEU A 245 -8.63 0.68 4.00
C LEU A 245 -9.27 0.49 5.38
N ALA A 246 -10.14 1.41 5.80
CA ALA A 246 -10.89 1.30 7.07
C ALA A 246 -11.97 0.21 7.06
N GLU A 247 -12.57 -0.05 5.89
CA GLU A 247 -13.55 -1.13 5.68
C GLU A 247 -12.89 -2.50 5.46
N GLY A 248 -11.59 -2.50 5.14
CA GLY A 248 -10.79 -3.69 4.90
C GLY A 248 -10.45 -4.48 6.17
N GLN A 249 -9.51 -5.41 6.02
CA GLN A 249 -9.04 -6.25 7.12
C GLN A 249 -8.26 -5.41 8.15
N ARG A 250 -8.86 -5.24 9.35
CA ARG A 250 -8.27 -4.48 10.45
C ARG A 250 -6.93 -5.03 10.93
N TYR A 251 -6.84 -6.33 11.17
CA TYR A 251 -5.63 -6.97 11.70
C TYR A 251 -4.94 -7.80 10.63
N GLN A 252 -3.66 -7.55 10.38
CA GLN A 252 -2.85 -8.25 9.40
C GLN A 252 -1.59 -8.78 10.07
N ARG A 253 -1.27 -10.04 9.82
CA ARG A 253 0.00 -10.60 10.29
C ARG A 253 1.14 -10.03 9.47
N MET A 254 2.23 -9.78 10.17
CA MET A 254 3.50 -9.39 9.61
C MET A 254 4.56 -10.45 9.95
N PRO A 255 5.72 -10.43 9.28
CA PRO A 255 6.88 -11.21 9.68
C PRO A 255 7.23 -11.02 11.16
N ASN A 256 8.03 -11.92 11.72
CA ASN A 256 8.54 -11.83 13.10
C ASN A 256 7.46 -11.80 14.20
N TYR A 257 6.29 -12.39 13.95
CA TYR A 257 5.16 -12.42 14.89
C TYR A 257 4.50 -11.08 15.19
N GLU A 258 4.71 -10.10 14.31
CA GLU A 258 4.10 -8.79 14.46
C GLU A 258 2.68 -8.79 13.91
N VAL A 259 1.79 -7.97 14.51
CA VAL A 259 0.43 -7.77 14.01
C VAL A 259 0.23 -6.30 13.71
N LEU A 260 0.02 -5.98 12.44
CA LEU A 260 -0.46 -4.68 12.02
C LEU A 260 -1.96 -4.58 12.30
N GLU A 261 -2.34 -3.56 13.06
CA GLU A 261 -3.71 -3.14 13.27
C GLU A 261 -3.92 -1.79 12.58
N LEU A 262 -4.88 -1.72 11.66
CA LEU A 262 -5.32 -0.46 11.09
C LEU A 262 -6.30 0.24 12.04
N LEU A 263 -6.02 1.50 12.36
CA LEU A 263 -6.90 2.33 13.18
C LEU A 263 -7.80 3.14 12.26
N SER A 264 -9.10 3.13 12.54
CA SER A 264 -10.10 3.82 11.73
C SER A 264 -11.13 4.56 12.56
N ASP A 265 -11.65 5.62 11.96
CA ASP A 265 -12.80 6.38 12.43
C ASP A 265 -13.91 6.32 11.38
N LYS A 266 -15.17 6.29 11.84
CA LYS A 266 -16.34 6.14 10.97
C LYS A 266 -16.50 7.29 9.97
N ASP A 267 -16.14 8.50 10.37
CA ASP A 267 -16.28 9.69 9.55
C ASP A 267 -15.01 9.94 8.70
N GLU A 268 -13.83 9.68 9.26
CA GLU A 268 -12.53 10.02 8.63
C GLU A 268 -11.92 8.88 7.81
N GLY A 269 -12.39 7.63 7.96
CA GLY A 269 -11.76 6.45 7.37
C GLY A 269 -10.52 6.06 8.16
N LEU A 270 -9.45 5.65 7.47
CA LEU A 270 -8.19 5.27 8.10
C LEU A 270 -7.54 6.47 8.82
N THR A 271 -7.32 6.37 10.13
CA THR A 271 -6.72 7.41 10.99
C THR A 271 -5.32 7.05 11.47
N GLY A 272 -4.94 5.78 11.46
CA GLY A 272 -3.64 5.38 11.97
C GLY A 272 -3.32 3.91 11.79
N PHE A 273 -2.25 3.49 12.44
CA PHE A 273 -1.88 2.09 12.61
C PHE A 273 -1.31 1.84 13.99
N LYS A 274 -1.37 0.58 14.43
CA LYS A 274 -0.69 0.06 15.60
C LYS A 274 -0.03 -1.25 15.21
N ILE A 275 1.27 -1.40 15.46
CA ILE A 275 1.95 -2.68 15.31
C ILE A 275 2.12 -3.28 16.69
N HIS A 276 1.51 -4.43 16.91
CA HIS A 276 1.69 -5.23 18.12
C HIS A 276 2.91 -6.12 17.95
N PHE A 277 3.84 -6.02 18.88
CA PHE A 277 5.05 -6.83 18.92
C PHE A 277 4.83 -8.07 19.78
N PRO A 278 5.53 -9.18 19.50
CA PRO A 278 5.33 -10.44 20.21
C PRO A 278 5.77 -10.39 21.69
N ASN A 279 6.57 -9.41 22.10
CA ASN A 279 6.92 -9.17 23.51
C ASN A 279 5.84 -8.39 24.29
N GLY A 280 4.66 -8.16 23.69
CA GLY A 280 3.58 -7.39 24.29
C GLY A 280 3.73 -5.87 24.16
N GLY A 281 4.86 -5.39 23.63
CA GLY A 281 5.04 -4.00 23.23
C GLY A 281 4.23 -3.66 21.98
N HIS A 282 4.16 -2.36 21.65
CA HIS A 282 3.59 -1.93 20.38
C HIS A 282 4.21 -0.60 19.92
N ALA A 283 4.14 -0.34 18.62
CA ALA A 283 4.33 0.98 18.03
C ALA A 283 3.00 1.47 17.46
N MET A 284 2.77 2.78 17.48
CA MET A 284 1.50 3.35 17.04
C MET A 284 1.70 4.73 16.45
N PHE A 285 0.95 5.02 15.39
CA PHE A 285 0.72 6.38 14.90
C PHE A 285 -0.78 6.57 14.65
N GLU A 286 -1.32 7.70 15.08
CA GLU A 286 -2.70 8.09 14.80
C GLU A 286 -2.78 9.59 14.51
N ARG A 287 -3.44 9.95 13.41
CA ARG A 287 -3.82 11.32 13.06
C ARG A 287 -5.34 11.42 12.98
N LYS A 288 -5.91 12.41 13.67
CA LYS A 288 -7.33 12.77 13.55
C LYS A 288 -7.51 14.25 13.25
N LYS A 289 -8.50 14.58 12.41
CA LYS A 289 -8.75 15.90 11.81
C LYS A 289 -8.69 17.07 12.82
N TYR A 290 -9.16 16.86 14.05
CA TYR A 290 -9.21 17.90 15.09
C TYR A 290 -8.56 17.51 16.44
N GLU A 291 -8.08 16.28 16.61
CA GLU A 291 -7.39 15.86 17.85
C GLU A 291 -5.86 15.94 17.75
N GLY A 292 -5.32 16.12 16.54
CA GLY A 292 -3.89 16.20 16.28
C GLY A 292 -3.28 14.84 15.93
N THR A 293 -1.96 14.72 16.15
CA THR A 293 -1.20 13.50 15.89
C THR A 293 -0.63 12.93 17.18
N LYS A 294 -0.84 11.63 17.37
CA LYS A 294 -0.31 10.85 18.50
C LYS A 294 0.59 9.77 17.94
N GLY A 295 1.60 9.39 18.69
CA GLY A 295 2.25 8.12 18.44
C GLY A 295 3.23 7.70 19.52
N VAL A 296 3.61 6.44 19.43
CA VAL A 296 4.34 5.71 20.46
C VAL A 296 5.34 4.80 19.78
N ASN A 297 6.56 4.73 20.32
CA ASN A 297 7.60 3.79 19.90
C ASN A 297 7.92 3.82 18.39
N PHE A 298 7.98 5.01 17.80
CA PHE A 298 8.50 5.21 16.44
C PHE A 298 9.36 6.47 16.38
N MET A 299 10.28 6.50 15.42
CA MET A 299 11.14 7.64 15.11
C MET A 299 11.06 7.93 13.62
N ILE A 300 10.95 9.22 13.29
CA ILE A 300 10.98 9.67 11.91
C ILE A 300 12.44 9.89 11.54
N GLU A 301 12.90 9.17 10.53
CA GLU A 301 14.25 9.25 10.02
C GLU A 301 14.32 10.23 8.85
N GLU A 302 15.53 10.47 8.31
CA GLU A 302 15.67 11.25 7.08
C GLU A 302 14.94 10.58 5.89
N GLU A 303 15.03 9.25 5.84
CA GLU A 303 14.27 8.38 4.96
C GLU A 303 13.70 7.24 5.80
N GLY A 304 12.40 6.99 5.66
CA GLY A 304 11.70 5.94 6.38
C GLY A 304 11.26 6.32 7.78
N ILE A 305 10.71 5.31 8.46
CA ILE A 305 10.24 5.37 9.84
C ILE A 305 10.78 4.15 10.57
N SER A 306 11.52 4.39 11.65
CA SER A 306 12.03 3.36 12.53
C SER A 306 11.00 3.04 13.62
N LEU A 307 10.83 1.75 13.92
CA LEU A 307 9.96 1.27 14.99
C LEU A 307 10.80 0.74 16.16
N HIS A 308 10.42 1.12 17.38
CA HIS A 308 11.11 0.68 18.59
C HIS A 308 10.32 -0.47 19.24
N VAL A 309 10.86 -1.68 19.17
CA VAL A 309 10.19 -2.89 19.67
C VAL A 309 10.29 -3.06 21.19
N GLY A 310 11.03 -2.20 21.90
CA GLY A 310 11.28 -2.31 23.34
C GLY A 310 12.36 -3.33 23.67
N GLU A 311 12.11 -4.21 24.64
CA GLU A 311 13.08 -5.20 25.11
C GLU A 311 13.37 -6.26 24.04
N LEU A 312 14.57 -6.22 23.46
CA LEU A 312 15.00 -7.06 22.34
C LEU A 312 15.11 -8.55 22.70
N SER A 313 15.53 -8.89 23.93
CA SER A 313 15.59 -10.28 24.42
C SER A 313 14.19 -10.91 24.40
N SER A 314 13.23 -10.22 25.01
CA SER A 314 11.82 -10.64 25.03
C SER A 314 11.24 -10.71 23.63
N TYR A 315 11.54 -9.72 22.77
CA TYR A 315 11.11 -9.73 21.36
C TYR A 315 11.68 -10.95 20.62
N ASN A 316 12.98 -11.20 20.74
CA ASN A 316 13.68 -12.29 20.05
C ASN A 316 13.35 -13.69 20.57
N ASN A 317 12.78 -13.80 21.77
CA ASN A 317 12.37 -15.08 22.38
C ASN A 317 10.85 -15.33 22.29
N ALA A 318 10.03 -14.30 22.09
CA ALA A 318 8.57 -14.46 22.10
C ALA A 318 8.06 -15.28 20.89
N THR A 319 7.20 -16.27 21.13
CA THR A 319 6.66 -17.12 20.05
C THR A 319 5.16 -16.90 19.89
N GLY A 320 4.72 -16.55 18.67
CA GLY A 320 3.30 -16.36 18.35
C GLY A 320 2.91 -14.89 18.21
N TRP A 321 1.85 -14.66 17.45
CA TRP A 321 1.26 -13.33 17.27
C TRP A 321 0.41 -12.98 18.48
N PHE A 322 0.56 -11.77 18.99
CA PHE A 322 -0.24 -11.26 20.10
C PHE A 322 -0.82 -9.90 19.76
N VAL A 323 -2.03 -9.64 20.23
CA VAL A 323 -2.68 -8.33 20.22
C VAL A 323 -3.07 -8.03 21.66
N GLU A 324 -2.48 -6.98 22.22
CA GLU A 324 -2.71 -6.56 23.62
C GLU A 324 -2.50 -7.71 24.63
N GLY A 325 -1.44 -8.50 24.42
CA GLY A 325 -1.07 -9.64 25.26
C GLY A 325 -1.91 -10.90 25.05
N LYS A 326 -2.91 -10.89 24.16
CA LYS A 326 -3.74 -12.05 23.85
C LYS A 326 -3.30 -12.71 22.54
N PRO A 327 -3.28 -14.06 22.44
CA PRO A 327 -2.95 -14.74 21.19
C PRO A 327 -3.85 -14.28 20.03
N PHE A 328 -3.24 -13.89 18.92
CA PHE A 328 -3.93 -13.50 17.70
C PHE A 328 -3.95 -14.67 16.70
N VAL A 329 -5.14 -15.27 16.56
CA VAL A 329 -5.38 -16.37 15.63
C VAL A 329 -6.20 -15.86 14.45
N GLN A 330 -5.64 -16.02 13.25
CA GLN A 330 -6.36 -15.75 12.02
C GLN A 330 -6.60 -17.07 11.27
N LEU A 331 -7.85 -17.51 11.26
CA LEU A 331 -8.30 -18.72 10.56
C LEU A 331 -8.56 -18.46 9.08
N GLY A 332 -8.52 -19.52 8.26
CA GLY A 332 -8.89 -19.44 6.84
C GLY A 332 -7.91 -18.64 5.98
N THR A 333 -6.66 -18.50 6.42
CA THR A 333 -5.60 -17.82 5.66
C THR A 333 -4.50 -18.79 5.27
N ARG A 334 -3.67 -18.37 4.31
CA ARG A 334 -2.50 -19.10 3.80
C ARG A 334 -1.31 -18.14 3.71
N TYR A 335 -0.10 -18.68 3.73
CA TYR A 335 1.13 -17.88 3.72
C TYR A 335 1.45 -17.37 2.32
N ASN A 336 1.45 -18.28 1.34
CA ASN A 336 1.77 -17.91 -0.04
C ASN A 336 0.54 -17.40 -0.78
N ARG A 337 0.74 -16.50 -1.74
CA ARG A 337 -0.26 -16.26 -2.79
C ARG A 337 -0.50 -17.55 -3.58
N VAL A 338 -1.72 -17.74 -4.07
CA VAL A 338 -2.05 -18.89 -4.94
C VAL A 338 -1.11 -18.91 -6.14
N GLY A 339 -0.59 -20.11 -6.46
CA GLY A 339 0.33 -20.31 -7.57
C GLY A 339 1.78 -19.94 -7.24
N HIS A 340 2.07 -19.53 -6.01
CA HIS A 340 3.42 -19.17 -5.57
C HIS A 340 3.89 -20.06 -4.40
N TRP A 341 5.20 -20.24 -4.29
CA TRP A 341 5.83 -20.96 -3.19
C TRP A 341 7.12 -20.24 -2.78
N TYR A 342 7.04 -19.48 -1.69
CA TYR A 342 8.17 -18.78 -1.09
C TYR A 342 8.80 -19.62 0.03
N PRO A 343 10.11 -19.50 0.30
CA PRO A 343 10.67 -19.92 1.57
C PRO A 343 10.01 -19.14 2.71
N ILE A 344 9.96 -19.71 3.92
CA ILE A 344 9.40 -19.02 5.09
C ILE A 344 10.33 -17.86 5.47
N VAL A 345 9.85 -16.63 5.39
CA VAL A 345 10.62 -15.45 5.83
C VAL A 345 10.49 -15.29 7.34
N PHE A 346 11.58 -15.55 8.06
CA PHE A 346 11.66 -15.43 9.52
C PHE A 346 13.01 -14.83 9.90
N ARG A 347 13.03 -13.55 10.30
CA ARG A 347 14.28 -12.81 10.60
C ARG A 347 14.89 -13.16 11.97
N ARG A 348 14.20 -13.99 12.75
CA ARG A 348 14.62 -14.40 14.09
C ARG A 348 15.22 -15.80 14.05
N ASN A 349 15.79 -16.22 15.18
CA ASN A 349 16.30 -17.58 15.32
C ASN A 349 15.14 -18.59 15.30
N SER A 350 15.07 -19.42 14.24
CA SER A 350 14.04 -20.43 14.07
C SER A 350 14.26 -21.70 14.91
N GLN A 351 15.43 -21.86 15.55
CA GLN A 351 15.80 -23.04 16.34
C GLN A 351 14.79 -23.31 17.47
N SER A 352 14.26 -22.27 18.11
CA SER A 352 13.27 -22.41 19.18
C SER A 352 11.97 -23.02 18.65
N LEU A 353 11.54 -22.62 17.45
CA LEU A 353 10.34 -23.14 16.79
C LEU A 353 10.53 -24.58 16.30
N GLN A 354 11.72 -24.87 15.76
CA GLN A 354 12.08 -26.24 15.39
C GLN A 354 12.05 -27.13 16.62
N THR A 355 12.74 -26.74 17.70
CA THR A 355 12.78 -27.48 18.97
C THR A 355 11.37 -27.71 19.51
N LYS A 356 10.52 -26.69 19.48
CA LYS A 356 9.11 -26.80 19.88
C LYS A 356 8.37 -27.85 19.05
N ALA A 357 8.50 -27.83 17.73
CA ALA A 357 7.87 -28.83 16.85
C ALA A 357 8.37 -30.25 17.16
N HIS A 358 9.68 -30.43 17.36
CA HIS A 358 10.29 -31.72 17.69
C HIS A 358 9.81 -32.29 19.03
N GLN A 359 9.65 -31.43 20.04
CA GLN A 359 9.16 -31.84 21.36
C GLN A 359 7.67 -32.16 21.37
N THR A 360 6.91 -31.61 20.42
CA THR A 360 5.45 -31.69 20.37
C THR A 360 4.97 -33.01 19.75
N THR A 361 5.73 -33.63 18.85
CA THR A 361 5.39 -34.92 18.23
C THR A 361 6.63 -35.60 17.67
N THR A 362 6.63 -36.94 17.57
CA THR A 362 7.70 -37.72 16.92
C THR A 362 7.48 -37.90 15.41
N ASP A 363 6.28 -37.59 14.91
CA ASP A 363 5.94 -37.68 13.49
C ASP A 363 6.60 -36.52 12.71
N LYS A 364 7.63 -36.85 11.94
CA LYS A 364 8.44 -35.88 11.16
C LYS A 364 7.62 -35.04 10.17
N VAL A 365 6.55 -35.59 9.61
CA VAL A 365 5.69 -34.88 8.66
C VAL A 365 4.82 -33.86 9.42
N VAL A 366 4.25 -34.26 10.56
CA VAL A 366 3.53 -33.34 11.45
C VAL A 366 4.46 -32.25 11.98
N GLN A 367 5.71 -32.59 12.34
CA GLN A 367 6.70 -31.59 12.76
C GLN A 367 6.89 -30.50 11.71
N GLY A 368 6.99 -30.85 10.42
CA GLY A 368 7.12 -29.89 9.32
C GLY A 368 5.92 -28.94 9.21
N CYS A 369 4.71 -29.49 9.27
CA CYS A 369 3.47 -28.71 9.29
C CYS A 369 3.37 -27.80 10.52
N LEU A 370 3.70 -28.31 11.71
CA LEU A 370 3.72 -27.52 12.94
C LEU A 370 4.75 -26.40 12.87
N PHE A 371 5.94 -26.66 12.32
CA PHE A 371 6.94 -25.64 12.12
C PHE A 371 6.44 -24.54 11.18
N TYR A 372 5.79 -24.88 10.07
CA TYR A 372 5.14 -23.91 9.18
C TYR A 372 4.09 -23.07 9.93
N ILE A 373 3.19 -23.72 10.69
CA ILE A 373 2.16 -23.03 11.48
C ILE A 373 2.81 -22.13 12.53
N TYR A 374 3.86 -22.57 13.20
CA TYR A 374 4.56 -21.76 14.18
C TYR A 374 5.26 -20.59 13.53
N ALA A 375 6.00 -20.77 12.44
CA ALA A 375 6.79 -19.71 11.84
C ALA A 375 5.93 -18.66 11.09
N THR A 376 4.81 -19.09 10.51
CA THR A 376 3.95 -18.23 9.66
C THR A 376 2.61 -17.86 10.29
N GLY A 377 2.14 -18.66 11.26
CA GLY A 377 0.89 -18.46 11.99
C GLY A 377 -0.33 -18.96 11.27
N HIS A 378 -0.21 -19.22 9.97
CA HIS A 378 -1.32 -19.67 9.16
C HIS A 378 -1.73 -21.07 9.61
N MET A 379 -2.95 -21.18 10.09
CA MET A 379 -3.55 -22.43 10.55
C MET A 379 -3.95 -23.25 9.32
N ALA A 380 -2.94 -23.80 8.65
CA ALA A 380 -3.12 -24.49 7.40
C ALA A 380 -2.02 -25.50 7.12
N VAL A 381 -2.33 -26.45 6.24
CA VAL A 381 -1.36 -27.30 5.54
C VAL A 381 -1.39 -26.92 4.07
N GLU A 382 -0.26 -26.42 3.55
CA GLU A 382 -0.13 -26.09 2.12
C GLU A 382 0.58 -27.22 1.36
N PHE A 383 0.02 -27.59 0.21
CA PHE A 383 0.54 -28.67 -0.62
C PHE A 383 0.29 -28.39 -2.10
N VAL A 384 1.02 -29.10 -2.95
CA VAL A 384 0.96 -28.98 -4.41
C VAL A 384 0.69 -30.33 -5.03
N ILE A 385 -0.08 -30.34 -6.12
CA ILE A 385 -0.47 -31.56 -6.84
C ILE A 385 -0.08 -31.40 -8.31
N LYS A 386 0.43 -32.48 -8.89
CA LYS A 386 0.75 -32.61 -10.31
C LYS A 386 0.00 -33.80 -10.88
N SER A 387 -0.64 -33.58 -12.02
CA SER A 387 -1.55 -34.53 -12.66
C SER A 387 -1.33 -34.51 -14.18
N LYS A 388 -1.51 -35.64 -14.87
CA LYS A 388 -1.53 -35.70 -16.35
C LYS A 388 -2.88 -35.30 -16.92
N SER A 389 -3.94 -35.51 -16.17
CA SER A 389 -5.31 -35.17 -16.54
C SER A 389 -5.88 -34.10 -15.60
N ALA A 390 -6.85 -33.33 -16.08
CA ALA A 390 -7.55 -32.37 -15.24
C ALA A 390 -8.32 -33.10 -14.13
N LEU A 391 -8.09 -32.70 -12.87
CA LEU A 391 -8.72 -33.33 -11.70
C LEU A 391 -10.21 -32.96 -11.54
N PHE A 392 -10.58 -31.77 -11.98
CA PHE A 392 -11.93 -31.21 -11.96
C PHE A 392 -12.09 -30.12 -13.03
N GLU A 393 -13.33 -29.78 -13.35
CA GLU A 393 -13.66 -28.66 -14.25
C GLU A 393 -13.60 -27.31 -13.52
N GLY A 394 -13.07 -26.29 -14.20
CA GLY A 394 -12.90 -24.94 -13.65
C GLY A 394 -11.56 -24.73 -12.94
N ASP A 395 -11.41 -23.55 -12.32
CA ASP A 395 -10.14 -23.10 -11.75
C ASP A 395 -10.00 -23.39 -10.25
N ILE A 396 -11.12 -23.61 -9.54
CA ILE A 396 -11.13 -23.77 -8.09
C ILE A 396 -12.09 -24.88 -7.69
N LEU A 397 -11.59 -25.82 -6.89
CA LEU A 397 -12.41 -26.78 -6.16
C LEU A 397 -12.37 -26.43 -4.67
N SER A 398 -13.53 -26.34 -4.03
CA SER A 398 -13.63 -26.17 -2.57
C SER A 398 -14.51 -27.27 -1.97
N LEU A 399 -13.93 -28.07 -1.10
CA LEU A 399 -14.59 -29.25 -0.52
C LEU A 399 -14.95 -28.99 0.95
N PRO A 400 -16.22 -29.14 1.34
CA PRO A 400 -16.60 -29.32 2.74
C PRO A 400 -16.24 -30.74 3.19
N LEU A 401 -15.62 -30.86 4.37
CA LEU A 401 -15.39 -32.16 5.00
C LEU A 401 -16.43 -32.37 6.10
N SER A 402 -17.09 -33.53 6.06
CA SER A 402 -17.91 -34.12 7.13
C SER A 402 -18.63 -33.13 8.05
N GLY A 403 -19.64 -32.41 7.52
CA GLY A 403 -20.63 -31.69 8.35
C GLY A 403 -20.21 -30.34 8.94
N LYS A 404 -19.02 -29.81 8.66
CA LYS A 404 -18.61 -28.43 9.00
C LYS A 404 -18.01 -27.69 7.78
N LYS A 405 -17.60 -26.42 7.97
CA LYS A 405 -17.16 -25.45 6.94
C LYS A 405 -16.18 -26.05 5.91
N LYS A 406 -16.11 -25.42 4.72
CA LYS A 406 -15.15 -25.76 3.66
C LYS A 406 -13.72 -25.64 4.19
N ASN A 407 -13.01 -26.76 4.28
CA ASN A 407 -11.68 -26.82 4.88
C ASN A 407 -10.57 -27.09 3.84
N ILE A 408 -10.89 -27.55 2.63
CA ILE A 408 -9.89 -27.71 1.55
C ILE A 408 -10.24 -26.80 0.37
N THR A 409 -9.24 -26.10 -0.13
CA THR A 409 -9.27 -25.37 -1.40
C THR A 409 -8.16 -25.89 -2.31
N VAL A 410 -8.47 -26.14 -3.58
CA VAL A 410 -7.53 -26.59 -4.60
C VAL A 410 -7.69 -25.68 -5.81
N HIS A 411 -6.62 -24.97 -6.16
CA HIS A 411 -6.59 -24.05 -7.30
C HIS A 411 -5.79 -24.67 -8.45
N LYS A 412 -6.35 -24.68 -9.66
CA LYS A 412 -5.59 -24.96 -10.89
C LYS A 412 -4.72 -23.73 -11.18
N VAL A 413 -3.40 -23.88 -11.19
CA VAL A 413 -2.48 -22.73 -11.30
C VAL A 413 -1.69 -22.69 -12.60
N ALA A 414 -1.43 -23.85 -13.20
CA ALA A 414 -0.75 -23.91 -14.48
C ALA A 414 -1.14 -25.16 -15.26
N GLU A 415 -1.12 -25.01 -16.58
CA GLU A 415 -1.02 -26.11 -17.53
C GLU A 415 0.37 -26.01 -18.15
N THR A 416 1.18 -27.03 -17.93
CA THR A 416 2.58 -27.06 -18.37
C THR A 416 2.65 -27.32 -19.87
N PRO A 417 3.75 -26.90 -20.55
CA PRO A 417 3.97 -27.26 -21.95
C PRO A 417 3.97 -28.78 -22.21
N SER A 418 4.21 -29.58 -21.16
CA SER A 418 4.15 -31.04 -21.22
C SER A 418 2.73 -31.60 -21.13
N GLY A 419 1.70 -30.74 -21.12
CA GLY A 419 0.28 -31.12 -21.01
C GLY A 419 -0.14 -31.57 -19.61
N LYS A 420 0.69 -31.33 -18.59
CA LYS A 420 0.39 -31.66 -17.19
C LYS A 420 -0.23 -30.47 -16.48
N PHE A 421 -1.08 -30.77 -15.50
CA PHE A 421 -1.76 -29.80 -14.65
C PHE A 421 -1.06 -29.67 -13.30
N ILE A 422 -0.86 -28.44 -12.86
CA ILE A 422 -0.37 -28.11 -11.53
C ILE A 422 -1.48 -27.47 -10.73
N TYR A 423 -1.63 -27.94 -9.49
CA TYR A 423 -2.58 -27.41 -8.53
C TYR A 423 -1.88 -26.95 -7.25
N ASP A 424 -2.36 -25.85 -6.70
CA ASP A 424 -1.95 -25.30 -5.41
C ASP A 424 -3.10 -25.43 -4.43
N ALA A 425 -2.87 -26.14 -3.33
CA ALA A 425 -3.90 -26.53 -2.39
C ALA A 425 -3.60 -26.10 -0.95
N THR A 426 -4.66 -25.79 -0.22
CA THR A 426 -4.61 -25.44 1.19
C THR A 426 -5.69 -26.20 1.95
N PHE A 427 -5.28 -26.89 3.00
CA PHE A 427 -6.17 -27.41 4.04
C PHE A 427 -6.15 -26.43 5.21
N HIS A 428 -7.27 -25.81 5.55
CA HIS A 428 -7.39 -24.91 6.71
C HIS A 428 -7.69 -25.70 7.98
N LEU A 429 -6.94 -25.39 9.02
CA LEU A 429 -7.04 -26.02 10.33
C LEU A 429 -7.77 -25.08 11.29
N ASP A 430 -8.52 -25.66 12.23
CA ASP A 430 -9.09 -24.93 13.36
C ASP A 430 -8.07 -24.80 14.51
N GLU A 431 -7.21 -25.81 14.67
CA GLU A 431 -6.24 -25.94 15.78
C GLU A 431 -4.86 -26.41 15.28
N SER A 432 -3.84 -26.24 16.14
CA SER A 432 -2.42 -26.50 15.80
C SER A 432 -1.82 -27.61 16.65
N ASP A 433 -2.65 -28.48 17.20
CA ASP A 433 -2.21 -29.66 17.91
C ASP A 433 -1.85 -30.81 16.92
N PRO A 434 -0.98 -31.75 17.33
CA PRO A 434 -0.55 -32.85 16.47
C PRO A 434 -1.68 -33.71 15.91
N ALA A 435 -2.75 -33.95 16.67
CA ALA A 435 -3.82 -34.84 16.26
C ALA A 435 -4.65 -34.19 15.13
N THR A 436 -4.95 -32.89 15.26
CA THR A 436 -5.62 -32.11 14.21
C THR A 436 -4.80 -32.06 12.93
N VAL A 437 -3.49 -31.81 13.02
CA VAL A 437 -2.60 -31.77 11.85
C VAL A 437 -2.51 -33.14 11.18
N ARG A 438 -2.41 -34.22 11.95
CA ARG A 438 -2.38 -35.59 11.43
C ARG A 438 -3.69 -35.95 10.74
N ALA A 439 -4.83 -35.68 11.37
CA ALA A 439 -6.14 -35.91 10.76
C ALA A 439 -6.31 -35.15 9.43
N ALA A 440 -5.81 -33.90 9.35
CA ALA A 440 -5.81 -33.14 8.10
C ALA A 440 -4.95 -33.79 7.01
N LEU A 441 -3.78 -34.32 7.36
CA LEU A 441 -2.92 -35.05 6.42
C LEU A 441 -3.58 -36.34 5.92
N ASP A 442 -4.26 -37.08 6.80
CA ASP A 442 -4.98 -38.30 6.44
C ASP A 442 -6.13 -38.00 5.46
N GLU A 443 -6.85 -36.88 5.67
CA GLU A 443 -7.88 -36.41 4.73
C GLU A 443 -7.30 -35.93 3.39
N ILE A 444 -6.12 -35.28 3.40
CA ILE A 444 -5.40 -34.96 2.15
C ILE A 444 -5.05 -36.25 1.41
N GLU A 445 -4.50 -37.25 2.10
CA GLU A 445 -4.14 -38.54 1.49
C GLU A 445 -5.34 -39.26 0.89
N LYS A 446 -6.50 -39.21 1.57
CA LYS A 446 -7.77 -39.73 1.06
C LYS A 446 -8.23 -38.99 -0.20
N LEU A 447 -8.21 -37.65 -0.19
CA LEU A 447 -8.54 -36.84 -1.36
C LEU A 447 -7.62 -37.16 -2.54
N ILE A 448 -6.33 -37.30 -2.28
CA ILE A 448 -5.33 -37.67 -3.29
C ILE A 448 -5.63 -39.07 -3.85
N ALA A 449 -6.00 -40.04 -3.01
CA ALA A 449 -6.38 -41.38 -3.46
C ALA A 449 -7.62 -41.33 -4.37
N GLU A 450 -8.63 -40.53 -4.03
CA GLU A 450 -9.82 -40.32 -4.87
C GLU A 450 -9.46 -39.72 -6.24
N PHE A 451 -8.56 -38.74 -6.27
CA PHE A 451 -8.06 -38.19 -7.53
C PHE A 451 -7.23 -39.20 -8.32
N LYS A 452 -6.46 -40.05 -7.65
CA LYS A 452 -5.64 -41.08 -8.30
C LYS A 452 -6.47 -42.16 -9.01
N ILE A 453 -7.70 -42.40 -8.56
CA ILE A 453 -8.66 -43.25 -9.28
C ILE A 453 -8.99 -42.65 -10.66
N LYS A 454 -9.03 -41.31 -10.78
CA LYS A 454 -9.28 -40.60 -12.04
C LYS A 454 -8.01 -40.44 -12.89
N ASP A 455 -6.86 -40.23 -12.23
CA ASP A 455 -5.55 -40.15 -12.89
C ASP A 455 -4.52 -41.04 -12.19
N GLY A 456 -4.18 -42.17 -12.83
CA GLY A 456 -3.21 -43.12 -12.31
C GLY A 456 -1.78 -42.56 -12.15
N ASN A 457 -1.48 -41.36 -12.67
CA ASN A 457 -0.16 -40.72 -12.60
C ASN A 457 -0.19 -39.36 -11.89
N LEU A 458 -0.76 -39.35 -10.69
CA LEU A 458 -0.81 -38.21 -9.79
C LEU A 458 0.38 -38.21 -8.82
N ARG A 459 1.04 -37.06 -8.66
CA ARG A 459 2.06 -36.79 -7.62
C ARG A 459 1.65 -35.60 -6.78
N TRP A 460 1.98 -35.60 -5.50
CA TRP A 460 1.74 -34.47 -4.62
C TRP A 460 2.84 -34.35 -3.57
N ARG A 461 3.01 -33.15 -3.01
CA ARG A 461 4.00 -32.87 -1.98
C ARG A 461 3.56 -31.71 -1.08
N LEU A 462 3.97 -31.74 0.18
CA LEU A 462 3.83 -30.62 1.11
C LEU A 462 4.79 -29.48 0.75
N LYS A 463 4.34 -28.23 0.86
CA LYS A 463 5.22 -27.08 0.59
C LYS A 463 6.31 -26.88 1.65
N TYR A 464 6.10 -27.36 2.87
CA TYR A 464 7.03 -27.14 3.96
C TYR A 464 7.25 -28.42 4.75
N GLN A 465 8.50 -28.90 4.76
CA GLN A 465 8.93 -30.08 5.48
C GLN A 465 10.23 -29.74 6.22
N LEU A 466 10.35 -30.18 7.48
CA LEU A 466 11.57 -29.96 8.28
C LEU A 466 12.74 -30.83 7.82
N TYR A 467 12.46 -31.90 7.09
CA TYR A 467 13.45 -32.85 6.61
C TYR A 467 13.28 -32.98 5.10
N GLY A 468 14.41 -33.06 4.39
CA GLY A 468 14.41 -33.35 2.96
C GLY A 468 13.72 -34.70 2.67
N SER A 469 13.16 -34.84 1.47
CA SER A 469 12.72 -36.17 1.02
C SER A 469 13.92 -37.12 1.03
N PRO A 470 13.73 -38.42 1.31
CA PRO A 470 14.83 -39.39 1.29
C PRO A 470 15.66 -39.32 -0.01
N SER A 471 15.02 -39.00 -1.14
CA SER A 471 15.66 -38.81 -2.44
C SER A 471 16.60 -37.60 -2.56
N ASP A 472 16.51 -36.62 -1.66
CA ASP A 472 17.31 -35.37 -1.72
C ASP A 472 18.63 -35.50 -0.94
N ASN A 473 18.80 -36.56 -0.13
CA ASN A 473 19.94 -36.77 0.76
C ASN A 473 20.91 -37.88 0.29
N ASP A 474 20.65 -38.52 -0.84
CA ASP A 474 21.57 -39.52 -1.42
C ASP A 474 22.63 -38.80 -2.27
N VAL A 475 23.43 -37.94 -1.65
CA VAL A 475 24.71 -37.51 -2.25
C VAL A 475 25.73 -38.53 -1.79
N GLU A 476 26.01 -39.53 -2.65
CA GLU A 476 27.15 -40.39 -2.43
C GLU A 476 28.42 -39.53 -2.32
N PRO A 477 29.28 -39.75 -1.31
CA PRO A 477 30.53 -39.03 -1.23
C PRO A 477 31.32 -39.25 -2.52
N ASN A 478 31.99 -38.19 -2.99
CA ASN A 478 32.94 -38.28 -4.07
C ASN A 478 33.98 -39.38 -3.76
N ALA A 479 34.64 -39.90 -4.78
CA ALA A 479 35.64 -40.97 -4.63
C ALA A 479 36.80 -40.62 -3.67
N ASP A 480 36.99 -39.34 -3.33
CA ASP A 480 37.97 -38.83 -2.36
C ASP A 480 37.42 -38.61 -0.94
N GLY A 481 36.14 -38.93 -0.70
CA GLY A 481 35.45 -38.73 0.57
C GLY A 481 34.89 -37.32 0.79
N SER A 482 35.02 -36.41 -0.17
CA SER A 482 34.38 -35.09 -0.11
C SER A 482 32.90 -35.17 -0.51
N PHE A 483 32.08 -34.24 -0.02
CA PHE A 483 30.72 -34.05 -0.52
C PHE A 483 30.57 -32.61 -1.01
N THR A 484 29.82 -32.43 -2.10
CA THR A 484 29.49 -31.09 -2.61
C THR A 484 28.01 -30.83 -2.32
N ILE A 485 27.73 -29.81 -1.52
CA ILE A 485 26.36 -29.33 -1.30
C ILE A 485 26.08 -28.28 -2.38
N VAL A 486 25.22 -28.61 -3.34
CA VAL A 486 24.66 -27.63 -4.27
C VAL A 486 23.34 -27.13 -3.70
N LEU A 487 23.32 -25.91 -3.19
CA LEU A 487 22.09 -25.24 -2.79
C LEU A 487 21.54 -24.47 -3.99
N ASN A 488 20.40 -24.92 -4.53
CA ASN A 488 19.68 -24.14 -5.53
C ASN A 488 18.91 -23.02 -4.84
N MET A 489 19.37 -21.78 -5.04
CA MET A 489 18.77 -20.58 -4.45
C MET A 489 17.43 -20.19 -5.11
N ASP A 490 17.10 -20.77 -6.27
CA ASP A 490 15.85 -20.53 -7.00
C ASP A 490 14.78 -21.61 -6.79
N ASP A 491 14.98 -22.47 -5.80
CA ASP A 491 14.08 -23.57 -5.48
C ASP A 491 13.76 -23.58 -3.97
N PRO A 492 12.50 -23.30 -3.59
CA PRO A 492 12.11 -23.14 -2.18
C PRO A 492 12.22 -24.44 -1.37
N ARG A 493 12.41 -25.61 -2.02
CA ARG A 493 12.56 -26.91 -1.34
C ARG A 493 13.91 -27.05 -0.65
N HIS A 494 14.95 -26.42 -1.18
CA HIS A 494 16.29 -26.46 -0.59
C HIS A 494 16.47 -25.47 0.56
N THR A 495 15.55 -24.51 0.71
CA THR A 495 15.59 -23.50 1.77
C THR A 495 14.24 -23.36 2.43
N MET A 496 14.02 -24.04 3.56
CA MET A 496 12.76 -23.95 4.29
C MET A 496 12.50 -22.54 4.86
N VAL A 497 13.55 -21.87 5.36
CA VAL A 497 13.47 -20.58 6.06
C VAL A 497 14.57 -19.64 5.56
N ALA A 498 14.23 -18.38 5.36
CA ALA A 498 15.17 -17.31 5.03
C ALA A 498 14.97 -16.10 5.95
N SER A 499 16.02 -15.33 6.22
CA SER A 499 15.89 -14.05 6.92
C SER A 499 15.28 -12.98 6.02
N ASP A 500 15.63 -12.97 4.74
CA ASP A 500 15.14 -12.00 3.78
C ASP A 500 15.07 -12.61 2.36
N LEU A 501 14.06 -12.26 1.58
CA LEU A 501 13.94 -12.72 0.20
C LEU A 501 14.93 -12.03 -0.74
N THR A 502 15.43 -10.84 -0.38
CA THR A 502 16.45 -10.11 -1.15
C THR A 502 17.77 -10.86 -1.28
N MET A 503 17.98 -11.90 -0.45
CA MET A 503 19.14 -12.79 -0.56
C MET A 503 19.07 -13.74 -1.76
N PHE A 504 17.91 -13.90 -2.40
CA PHE A 504 17.72 -14.77 -3.56
C PHE A 504 17.68 -13.93 -4.85
N PRO A 505 18.72 -14.00 -5.71
CA PRO A 505 18.77 -13.20 -6.91
C PRO A 505 17.79 -13.72 -7.97
N LYS A 506 16.85 -12.87 -8.44
CA LYS A 506 15.99 -13.10 -9.63
C LYS A 506 15.05 -14.32 -9.57
N SER A 507 14.49 -14.62 -8.41
CA SER A 507 13.59 -15.76 -8.24
C SER A 507 12.12 -15.42 -8.58
N ASP A 508 11.62 -15.93 -9.71
CA ASP A 508 10.18 -16.09 -9.96
C ASP A 508 9.67 -17.26 -9.12
N TRP A 509 8.88 -16.94 -8.09
CA TRP A 509 8.35 -17.90 -7.12
C TRP A 509 7.07 -18.60 -7.57
N LYS A 510 6.66 -18.43 -8.83
CA LYS A 510 5.58 -19.24 -9.42
C LYS A 510 5.92 -20.72 -9.33
N ILE A 511 4.93 -21.54 -8.94
CA ILE A 511 5.10 -22.98 -8.78
C ILE A 511 5.50 -23.60 -10.12
N LYS A 512 6.65 -24.29 -10.12
CA LYS A 512 7.22 -24.93 -11.30
C LYS A 512 7.00 -26.43 -11.28
N GLU A 513 7.02 -27.05 -12.45
CA GLU A 513 6.75 -28.48 -12.62
C GLU A 513 7.79 -29.35 -11.90
N GLU A 514 9.04 -28.91 -11.90
CA GLU A 514 10.20 -29.58 -11.31
C GLU A 514 10.19 -29.58 -9.77
N TRP A 515 9.36 -28.73 -9.14
CA TRP A 515 9.22 -28.68 -7.69
C TRP A 515 8.37 -29.84 -7.12
N ILE A 516 7.54 -30.50 -7.96
CA ILE A 516 6.47 -31.43 -7.55
C ILE A 516 6.79 -32.90 -7.83
#